data_AF-A0A261S4M2-F1
#
_entry.id   AF-A0A261S4M2-F1
#
_cell.length_a   1.000
_cell.length_b   1.000
_cell.length_c   1.000
_cell.angle_alpha   90.00
_cell.angle_beta   90.00
_cell.angle_gamma   90.00
#
_symmetry.space_group_name_H-M   'P 1'
#
loop_
_entity.id
_entity.type
_entity.pdbx_description
1 polymer ?
#
loop_
_entity_poly.entity_id
_entity_poly.type
_entity_poly.pdbx_seq_one_letter_code
_entity_poly.pdbx_strand_id
1 'polypeptide(L)'
;MKVIKPVTIGQAQLLSSNVPENDAPAYDPNVNYALGSVVLYQGNVYQSVQAPNMGNPPNTSPLYWSLTGPSNRWAMFDDQVSTRTVVDSPLTVIVKPGLVNSLALLELDARRLEVTGRDGAGGPVIYEFERSLEGSLVTNWYEYFFEPFSQVSEVVLTDLPAYGSLVLQVSIIAAGASVACGSMILGSAYFLGEAEYGGSAGIQDFSRKDTSETGVTTFRERRYSRRSSQRLWVETGRFTAVYRLLSSLRATPCVYIGAESDDYGPLTIFGFYRDFSIDIAYPLMNFCNLEIEGLT
;
A
#
# COMPACT_ATOMS: atom_id res chain seq x y z
N MET A 1 10.33 8.61 13.30
CA MET A 1 9.08 8.35 12.55
C MET A 1 8.90 9.36 11.41
N LYS A 2 8.54 8.85 10.24
CA LYS A 2 8.15 9.63 9.05
C LYS A 2 6.73 9.26 8.63
N VAL A 3 6.09 10.15 7.87
CA VAL A 3 4.82 9.88 7.19
C VAL A 3 4.95 10.21 5.71
N ILE A 4 4.48 9.31 4.84
CA ILE A 4 4.37 9.54 3.40
C ILE A 4 2.95 9.98 3.11
N LYS A 5 2.81 11.23 2.66
CA LYS A 5 1.56 11.72 2.08
C LYS A 5 1.47 11.23 0.63
N PRO A 6 0.50 10.38 0.28
CA PRO A 6 0.45 9.77 -1.03
C PRO A 6 0.04 10.76 -2.14
N VAL A 7 0.49 10.45 -3.35
CA VAL A 7 0.01 11.00 -4.61
C VAL A 7 -0.74 9.89 -5.35
N THR A 8 -1.96 10.17 -5.78
CA THR A 8 -2.78 9.19 -6.51
C THR A 8 -2.14 8.89 -7.88
N ILE A 9 -1.90 7.61 -8.15
CA ILE A 9 -1.46 7.13 -9.46
C ILE A 9 -2.70 6.75 -10.26
N GLY A 10 -3.05 7.59 -11.23
CA GLY A 10 -4.14 7.32 -12.18
C GLY A 10 -3.62 6.95 -13.57
N GLN A 11 -4.54 6.87 -14.53
CA GLN A 11 -4.22 6.52 -15.93
C GLN A 11 -3.18 7.45 -16.59
N ALA A 12 -3.09 8.71 -16.16
CA ALA A 12 -2.11 9.66 -16.70
C ALA A 12 -0.70 9.46 -16.13
N GLN A 13 -0.59 8.90 -14.92
CA GLN A 13 0.68 8.69 -14.22
C GLN A 13 1.28 7.32 -14.53
N LEU A 14 0.45 6.31 -14.85
CA LEU A 14 0.93 4.99 -15.26
C LEU A 14 1.36 5.01 -16.74
N LEU A 15 2.67 4.93 -17.00
CA LEU A 15 3.20 4.93 -18.38
C LEU A 15 3.15 3.54 -19.00
N SER A 16 3.49 2.50 -18.24
CA SER A 16 3.37 1.11 -18.69
C SER A 16 3.31 0.14 -17.52
N SER A 17 2.63 -0.98 -17.72
CA SER A 17 2.68 -2.16 -16.84
C SER A 17 2.64 -3.40 -17.71
N ASN A 18 3.40 -4.43 -17.34
CA ASN A 18 3.36 -5.72 -18.05
C ASN A 18 2.20 -6.63 -17.61
N VAL A 19 1.44 -6.23 -16.58
CA VAL A 19 0.24 -6.96 -16.15
C VAL A 19 -0.86 -6.77 -17.19
N PRO A 20 -1.46 -7.84 -17.74
CA PRO A 20 -2.58 -7.70 -18.68
C PRO A 20 -3.83 -7.16 -17.96
N GLU A 21 -4.71 -6.49 -18.71
CA GLU A 21 -5.97 -5.97 -18.20
C GLU A 21 -7.12 -6.74 -18.86
N ASN A 22 -7.28 -7.98 -18.40
CA ASN A 22 -8.18 -8.99 -18.97
C ASN A 22 -9.06 -9.68 -17.92
N ASP A 23 -9.23 -9.05 -16.75
CA ASP A 23 -10.06 -9.54 -15.65
C ASP A 23 -11.54 -9.69 -16.04
N ALA A 24 -12.00 -8.88 -16.98
CA ALA A 24 -13.33 -8.95 -17.58
C ALA A 24 -13.33 -8.35 -18.99
N PRO A 25 -14.32 -8.66 -19.85
CA PRO A 25 -14.50 -7.98 -21.12
C PRO A 25 -14.64 -6.47 -20.94
N ALA A 26 -14.06 -5.68 -21.84
CA ALA A 26 -14.24 -4.23 -21.83
C ALA A 26 -15.72 -3.87 -21.99
N TYR A 27 -16.17 -2.84 -21.28
CA TYR A 27 -17.51 -2.30 -21.45
C TYR A 27 -17.74 -1.79 -22.88
N ASP A 28 -18.85 -2.20 -23.49
CA ASP A 28 -19.34 -1.75 -24.78
C ASP A 28 -20.76 -1.19 -24.59
N PRO A 29 -21.00 0.11 -24.91
CA PRO A 29 -22.32 0.72 -24.74
C PRO A 29 -23.42 0.09 -25.61
N ASN A 30 -23.05 -0.68 -26.65
CA ASN A 30 -24.00 -1.32 -27.56
C ASN A 30 -24.44 -2.72 -27.10
N VAL A 31 -23.84 -3.25 -26.03
CA VAL A 31 -24.19 -4.56 -25.47
C VAL A 31 -25.25 -4.38 -24.38
N ASN A 32 -26.28 -5.23 -24.41
CA ASN A 32 -27.23 -5.35 -23.30
C ASN A 32 -26.74 -6.40 -22.32
N TYR A 33 -26.28 -5.95 -21.16
CA TYR A 33 -25.75 -6.79 -20.10
C TYR A 33 -26.88 -7.41 -19.27
N ALA A 34 -26.78 -8.71 -19.00
CA ALA A 34 -27.69 -9.41 -18.11
C ALA A 34 -27.35 -9.08 -16.64
N LEU A 35 -28.25 -9.45 -15.73
CA LEU A 35 -27.97 -9.42 -14.30
C LEU A 35 -26.74 -10.30 -14.00
N GLY A 36 -25.77 -9.75 -13.27
CA GLY A 36 -24.54 -10.43 -12.87
C GLY A 36 -23.42 -10.42 -13.91
N SER A 37 -23.62 -9.87 -15.12
CA SER A 37 -22.54 -9.70 -16.10
C SER A 37 -21.46 -8.78 -15.56
N VAL A 38 -20.19 -9.10 -15.85
CA VAL A 38 -19.03 -8.35 -15.37
C VAL A 38 -18.32 -7.66 -16.54
N VAL A 39 -17.92 -6.40 -16.35
CA VAL A 39 -17.19 -5.63 -17.36
C VAL A 39 -16.02 -4.89 -16.73
N LEU A 40 -15.01 -4.62 -17.55
CA LEU A 40 -13.89 -3.75 -17.20
C LEU A 40 -14.10 -2.35 -17.78
N TYR A 41 -13.95 -1.33 -16.94
CA TYR A 41 -14.05 0.07 -17.33
C TYR A 41 -13.13 0.93 -16.48
N GLN A 42 -12.24 1.69 -17.14
CA GLN A 42 -11.30 2.62 -16.48
C GLN A 42 -10.50 1.99 -15.32
N GLY A 43 -9.92 0.80 -15.51
CA GLY A 43 -9.12 0.14 -14.47
C GLY A 43 -9.92 -0.53 -13.35
N ASN A 44 -11.24 -0.54 -13.44
CA ASN A 44 -12.12 -1.10 -12.43
C ASN A 44 -13.03 -2.18 -13.04
N VAL A 45 -13.39 -3.15 -12.22
CA VAL A 45 -14.31 -4.24 -12.55
C VAL A 45 -15.68 -3.93 -11.96
N TYR A 46 -16.71 -3.96 -12.80
CA TYR A 46 -18.09 -3.68 -12.43
C TYR A 46 -18.99 -4.87 -12.71
N GLN A 47 -19.94 -5.12 -11.83
CA GLN A 47 -20.98 -6.12 -12.00
C GLN A 47 -22.33 -5.45 -12.27
N SER A 48 -23.02 -5.90 -13.31
CA SER A 48 -24.37 -5.47 -13.64
C SER A 48 -25.35 -5.96 -12.56
N VAL A 49 -26.10 -5.05 -11.95
CA VAL A 49 -27.04 -5.37 -10.86
C VAL A 49 -28.50 -5.41 -11.31
N GLN A 50 -28.78 -5.04 -12.57
CA GLN A 50 -30.14 -5.05 -13.14
C GLN A 50 -30.11 -5.38 -14.63
N ALA A 51 -31.26 -5.77 -15.17
CA ALA A 51 -31.47 -5.94 -16.60
C ALA A 51 -32.85 -5.36 -17.01
N PRO A 52 -33.00 -4.80 -18.23
CA PRO A 52 -31.96 -4.61 -19.25
C PRO A 52 -30.95 -3.52 -18.84
N ASN A 53 -29.70 -3.69 -19.26
CA ASN A 53 -28.61 -2.75 -18.98
C ASN A 53 -27.78 -2.53 -20.25
N MET A 54 -28.17 -1.52 -21.03
CA MET A 54 -27.52 -1.15 -22.29
C MET A 54 -27.28 0.35 -22.32
N GLY A 55 -26.13 0.80 -22.81
CA GLY A 55 -25.78 2.22 -22.90
C GLY A 55 -25.55 2.95 -21.57
N ASN A 56 -25.65 2.28 -20.41
CA ASN A 56 -25.37 2.87 -19.10
C ASN A 56 -23.88 2.75 -18.75
N PRO A 57 -23.13 3.87 -18.59
CA PRO A 57 -21.71 3.81 -18.26
C PRO A 57 -21.47 3.33 -16.82
N PRO A 58 -20.54 2.38 -16.58
CA PRO A 58 -20.36 1.79 -15.25
C PRO A 58 -20.02 2.76 -14.12
N ASN A 59 -19.22 3.81 -14.40
CA ASN A 59 -18.77 4.77 -13.40
C ASN A 59 -19.81 5.84 -13.02
N THR A 60 -20.85 6.05 -13.83
CA THR A 60 -21.87 7.11 -13.59
C THR A 60 -23.28 6.55 -13.38
N SER A 61 -23.46 5.23 -13.50
CA SER A 61 -24.77 4.58 -13.42
C SER A 61 -24.83 3.56 -12.27
N PRO A 62 -24.76 4.00 -10.99
CA PRO A 62 -24.70 3.11 -9.82
C PRO A 62 -25.97 2.28 -9.60
N LEU A 63 -27.09 2.65 -10.23
CA LEU A 63 -28.32 1.84 -10.22
C LEU A 63 -28.19 0.57 -11.07
N TYR A 64 -27.30 0.58 -12.07
CA TYR A 64 -27.12 -0.51 -13.03
C TYR A 64 -25.82 -1.29 -12.80
N TRP A 65 -24.81 -0.65 -12.19
CA TRP A 65 -23.50 -1.22 -11.98
C TRP A 65 -23.06 -1.11 -10.53
N SER A 66 -22.63 -2.21 -9.95
CA SER A 66 -21.92 -2.26 -8.68
C SER A 66 -20.42 -2.35 -8.96
N LEU A 67 -19.62 -1.52 -8.31
CA LEU A 67 -18.16 -1.66 -8.31
C LEU A 67 -17.78 -2.93 -7.54
N THR A 68 -17.02 -3.82 -8.17
CA THR A 68 -16.49 -5.03 -7.53
C THR A 68 -15.10 -4.77 -6.94
N GLY A 69 -14.29 -3.96 -7.62
CA GLY A 69 -12.93 -3.59 -7.21
C GLY A 69 -12.08 -3.13 -8.38
N PRO A 70 -10.78 -2.85 -8.15
CA PRO A 70 -9.84 -2.58 -9.23
C PRO A 70 -9.57 -3.86 -10.05
N SER A 71 -9.12 -3.69 -11.29
CA SER A 71 -8.56 -4.81 -12.06
C SER A 71 -7.19 -5.23 -11.49
N ASN A 72 -6.73 -6.44 -11.80
CA ASN A 72 -5.45 -6.96 -11.30
C ASN A 72 -4.29 -5.99 -11.54
N ARG A 73 -4.25 -5.29 -12.68
CA ARG A 73 -3.23 -4.27 -13.00
C ARG A 73 -3.24 -3.06 -12.04
N TRP A 74 -4.42 -2.65 -11.58
CA TRP A 74 -4.62 -1.45 -10.75
C TRP A 74 -4.72 -1.78 -9.25
N ALA A 75 -4.79 -3.06 -8.89
CA ALA A 75 -4.92 -3.53 -7.51
C ALA A 75 -3.79 -3.06 -6.59
N MET A 76 -2.58 -2.77 -7.11
CA MET A 76 -1.48 -2.23 -6.30
C MET A 76 -1.54 -0.70 -6.09
N PHE A 77 -2.45 0.01 -6.74
CA PHE A 77 -2.56 1.47 -6.71
C PHE A 77 -3.82 1.97 -6.02
N ASP A 78 -4.65 1.06 -5.52
CA ASP A 78 -5.89 1.43 -4.86
C ASP A 78 -5.63 1.90 -3.41
N ASP A 79 -6.72 2.21 -2.71
CA ASP A 79 -6.70 2.63 -1.31
C ASP A 79 -7.01 1.49 -0.35
N GLN A 80 -7.05 0.24 -0.83
CA GLN A 80 -7.35 -0.95 -0.03
C GLN A 80 -6.06 -1.75 0.18
N VAL A 81 -5.95 -2.46 1.31
CA VAL A 81 -4.75 -3.30 1.57
C VAL A 81 -5.00 -4.76 1.19
N SER A 82 -6.27 -5.13 0.99
CA SER A 82 -6.69 -6.52 0.71
C SER A 82 -6.48 -6.99 -0.73
N THR A 83 -6.34 -6.07 -1.66
CA THR A 83 -6.17 -6.29 -3.10
C THR A 83 -4.69 -6.41 -3.42
N ARG A 84 -4.35 -7.25 -4.41
CA ARG A 84 -2.96 -7.46 -4.83
C ARG A 84 -2.89 -7.60 -6.33
N THR A 85 -1.88 -6.98 -6.92
CA THR A 85 -1.48 -7.24 -8.30
C THR A 85 -0.63 -8.49 -8.35
N VAL A 86 -1.03 -9.49 -9.13
CA VAL A 86 -0.32 -10.77 -9.25
C VAL A 86 0.00 -11.07 -10.72
N VAL A 87 1.24 -11.43 -11.02
CA VAL A 87 1.68 -11.83 -12.36
C VAL A 87 2.88 -12.77 -12.28
N ASP A 88 3.12 -13.55 -13.33
CA ASP A 88 4.38 -14.31 -13.45
C ASP A 88 5.58 -13.37 -13.50
N SER A 89 6.64 -13.72 -12.76
CA SER A 89 7.84 -12.88 -12.68
C SER A 89 8.44 -12.61 -14.06
N PRO A 90 8.92 -11.37 -14.32
CA PRO A 90 8.93 -10.22 -13.41
C PRO A 90 7.66 -9.39 -13.51
N LEU A 91 7.24 -8.73 -12.42
CA LEU A 91 6.28 -7.62 -12.45
C LEU A 91 7.06 -6.33 -12.71
N THR A 92 6.78 -5.64 -13.81
CA THR A 92 7.45 -4.38 -14.16
C THR A 92 6.45 -3.28 -14.45
N VAL A 93 6.64 -2.16 -13.75
CA VAL A 93 5.72 -1.02 -13.79
C VAL A 93 6.54 0.26 -13.96
N ILE A 94 6.12 1.12 -14.89
CA ILE A 94 6.73 2.42 -15.14
C ILE A 94 5.71 3.51 -14.85
N VAL A 95 6.03 4.38 -13.90
CA VAL A 95 5.16 5.46 -13.43
C VAL A 95 5.86 6.81 -13.49
N LYS A 96 5.07 7.86 -13.73
CA LYS A 96 5.46 9.26 -13.65
C LYS A 96 4.58 9.96 -12.60
N PRO A 97 4.95 9.85 -11.30
CA PRO A 97 4.15 10.38 -10.19
C PRO A 97 4.19 11.92 -10.07
N GLY A 98 5.17 12.58 -10.70
CA GLY A 98 5.42 14.01 -10.51
C GLY A 98 6.41 14.25 -9.37
N LEU A 99 6.24 15.35 -8.62
CA LEU A 99 7.16 15.74 -7.56
C LEU A 99 6.97 14.88 -6.30
N VAL A 100 7.70 13.78 -6.21
CA VAL A 100 7.71 12.85 -5.05
C VAL A 100 9.14 12.60 -4.59
N ASN A 101 9.30 12.26 -3.31
CA ASN A 101 10.61 11.91 -2.71
C ASN A 101 10.57 10.59 -1.94
N SER A 102 9.47 9.83 -2.07
CA SER A 102 9.32 8.55 -1.38
C SER A 102 8.47 7.55 -2.15
N LEU A 103 8.78 6.27 -1.94
CA LEU A 103 8.11 5.09 -2.48
C LEU A 103 7.98 4.08 -1.35
N ALA A 104 6.77 3.60 -1.09
CA ALA A 104 6.50 2.50 -0.20
C ALA A 104 5.85 1.36 -0.99
N LEU A 105 6.40 0.16 -0.83
CA LEU A 105 5.88 -1.08 -1.38
C LEU A 105 5.51 -1.97 -0.20
N LEU A 106 4.25 -2.40 -0.16
CA LEU A 106 3.68 -3.20 0.93
C LEU A 106 3.10 -4.50 0.39
N GLU A 107 3.08 -5.52 1.26
CA GLU A 107 2.58 -6.86 0.95
C GLU A 107 3.25 -7.44 -0.31
N LEU A 108 4.58 -7.26 -0.41
CA LEU A 108 5.39 -7.83 -1.48
C LEU A 108 5.51 -9.35 -1.32
N ASP A 109 5.40 -10.06 -2.43
CA ASP A 109 5.71 -11.49 -2.57
C ASP A 109 6.66 -11.65 -3.76
N ALA A 110 7.97 -11.67 -3.49
CA ALA A 110 9.05 -11.74 -4.46
C ALA A 110 10.42 -12.01 -3.80
N ARG A 111 11.46 -12.30 -4.60
CA ARG A 111 12.83 -12.50 -4.08
C ARG A 111 13.70 -11.27 -4.17
N ARG A 112 13.47 -10.41 -5.16
CA ARG A 112 14.29 -9.24 -5.44
C ARG A 112 13.43 -8.07 -5.89
N LEU A 113 13.85 -6.87 -5.47
CA LEU A 113 13.28 -5.60 -5.87
C LEU A 113 14.37 -4.77 -6.54
N GLU A 114 14.06 -4.23 -7.72
CA GLU A 114 14.88 -3.30 -8.46
C GLU A 114 14.05 -2.03 -8.75
N VAL A 115 14.57 -0.86 -8.39
CA VAL A 115 13.94 0.44 -8.61
C VAL A 115 14.92 1.35 -9.33
N THR A 116 14.52 1.85 -10.50
CA THR A 116 15.32 2.78 -11.30
C THR A 116 14.53 4.06 -11.54
N GLY A 117 15.10 5.19 -11.13
CA GLY A 117 14.57 6.53 -11.41
C GLY A 117 15.35 7.20 -12.53
N ARG A 118 14.62 7.76 -13.51
CA ARG A 118 15.17 8.53 -14.64
C ARG A 118 14.60 9.94 -14.66
N ASP A 119 15.40 10.87 -15.20
CA ASP A 119 14.93 12.23 -15.51
C ASP A 119 14.15 12.23 -16.84
N GLY A 120 12.85 11.91 -16.79
CA GLY A 120 12.01 11.72 -17.96
C GLY A 120 12.16 10.34 -18.64
N ALA A 121 11.24 10.02 -19.54
CA ALA A 121 11.07 8.67 -20.12
C ALA A 121 12.24 8.16 -20.98
N GLY A 122 13.26 8.99 -21.24
CA GLY A 122 14.48 8.63 -21.96
C GLY A 122 15.72 9.35 -21.44
N GLY A 123 15.65 9.95 -20.25
CA GLY A 123 16.77 10.66 -19.67
C GLY A 123 17.76 9.75 -18.93
N PRO A 124 18.82 10.36 -18.35
CA PRO A 124 19.80 9.64 -17.55
C PRO A 124 19.15 9.01 -16.32
N VAL A 125 19.75 7.92 -15.84
CA VAL A 125 19.43 7.33 -14.54
C VAL A 125 19.93 8.28 -13.45
N ILE A 126 19.03 8.67 -12.56
CA ILE A 126 19.29 9.58 -11.44
C ILE A 126 19.14 8.89 -10.08
N TYR A 127 18.53 7.70 -10.07
CA TYR A 127 18.34 6.88 -8.88
C TYR A 127 18.36 5.41 -9.26
N GLU A 128 19.03 4.60 -8.46
CA GLU A 128 19.08 3.16 -8.63
C GLU A 128 19.10 2.53 -7.24
N PHE A 129 18.22 1.56 -7.03
CA PHE A 129 18.10 0.82 -5.80
C PHE A 129 17.82 -0.64 -6.13
N GLU A 130 18.53 -1.53 -5.45
CA GLU A 130 18.37 -2.96 -5.59
C GLU A 130 18.41 -3.59 -4.21
N ARG A 131 17.48 -4.52 -3.94
CA ARG A 131 17.39 -5.20 -2.66
C ARG A 131 16.92 -6.64 -2.82
N SER A 132 17.56 -7.53 -2.07
CA SER A 132 17.05 -8.89 -1.83
C SER A 132 15.96 -8.84 -0.76
N LEU A 133 14.83 -9.50 -1.01
CA LEU A 133 13.69 -9.57 -0.08
C LEU A 133 13.77 -10.79 0.85
N GLU A 134 14.99 -11.22 1.16
CA GLU A 134 15.26 -12.34 2.05
C GLU A 134 15.28 -11.84 3.50
N GLY A 135 14.34 -12.30 4.32
CA GLY A 135 14.20 -11.92 5.73
C GLY A 135 14.53 -13.03 6.72
N SER A 136 14.96 -14.20 6.22
CA SER A 136 15.19 -15.40 7.04
C SER A 136 16.28 -15.18 8.09
N LEU A 137 15.94 -15.41 9.36
CA LEU A 137 16.90 -15.42 10.46
C LEU A 137 17.35 -16.85 10.71
N VAL A 138 18.56 -17.19 10.25
CA VAL A 138 19.16 -18.51 10.48
C VAL A 138 20.22 -18.39 11.56
N THR A 139 19.92 -18.91 12.75
CA THR A 139 20.83 -18.90 13.90
C THR A 139 21.46 -20.25 14.21
N ASN A 140 20.89 -21.34 13.68
CA ASN A 140 21.42 -22.69 13.87
C ASN A 140 21.23 -23.57 12.63
N TRP A 141 21.87 -24.75 12.66
CA TRP A 141 21.80 -25.74 11.59
C TRP A 141 20.35 -26.20 11.30
N TYR A 142 19.52 -26.39 12.33
CA TYR A 142 18.16 -26.88 12.10
C TYR A 142 17.33 -25.85 11.30
N GLU A 143 17.40 -24.58 11.68
CA GLU A 143 16.72 -23.48 10.97
C GLU A 143 17.18 -23.40 9.52
N TYR A 144 18.48 -23.55 9.24
CA TYR A 144 18.99 -23.54 7.87
C TYR A 144 18.38 -24.64 6.98
N PHE A 145 18.13 -25.82 7.53
CA PHE A 145 17.67 -26.98 6.76
C PHE A 145 16.14 -27.13 6.71
N PHE A 146 15.42 -26.62 7.72
CA PHE A 146 14.03 -26.99 7.93
C PHE A 146 13.08 -25.80 8.10
N GLU A 147 13.55 -24.60 8.42
CA GLU A 147 12.64 -23.44 8.47
C GLU A 147 12.31 -22.97 7.04
N PRO A 148 11.04 -22.61 6.77
CA PRO A 148 10.68 -21.94 5.54
C PRO A 148 11.34 -20.56 5.47
N PHE A 149 11.71 -20.17 4.25
CA PHE A 149 12.23 -18.83 4.01
C PHE A 149 11.19 -17.78 4.40
N SER A 150 11.58 -16.79 5.21
CA SER A 150 10.75 -15.63 5.49
C SER A 150 11.11 -14.52 4.51
N GLN A 151 10.09 -13.92 3.93
CA GLN A 151 10.26 -12.85 2.96
C GLN A 151 10.00 -11.49 3.60
N VAL A 152 10.77 -10.49 3.22
CA VAL A 152 10.46 -9.10 3.54
C VAL A 152 9.28 -8.65 2.68
N SER A 153 8.18 -8.28 3.34
CA SER A 153 6.93 -7.83 2.70
C SER A 153 6.84 -6.32 2.54
N GLU A 154 7.60 -5.54 3.31
CA GLU A 154 7.61 -4.08 3.24
C GLU A 154 8.97 -3.52 2.82
N VAL A 155 8.97 -2.64 1.82
CA VAL A 155 10.15 -1.84 1.47
C VAL A 155 9.74 -0.38 1.34
N VAL A 156 10.47 0.50 2.00
CA VAL A 156 10.22 1.94 1.93
C VAL A 156 11.49 2.70 1.60
N LEU A 157 11.42 3.53 0.58
CA LEU A 157 12.46 4.43 0.12
C LEU A 157 12.01 5.86 0.42
N THR A 158 12.83 6.63 1.12
CA THR A 158 12.53 8.04 1.49
C THR A 158 13.57 9.04 0.98
N ASP A 159 14.46 8.57 0.11
CA ASP A 159 15.62 9.27 -0.43
C ASP A 159 15.52 9.47 -1.95
N LEU A 160 14.32 9.31 -2.53
CA LEU A 160 14.12 9.53 -3.95
C LEU A 160 14.35 11.00 -4.31
N PRO A 161 15.05 11.27 -5.42
CA PRO A 161 15.30 12.64 -5.84
C PRO A 161 14.02 13.30 -6.37
N ALA A 162 13.63 14.42 -5.78
CA ALA A 162 12.37 15.11 -6.07
C ALA A 162 12.42 15.91 -7.38
N TYR A 163 12.28 15.21 -8.52
CA TYR A 163 12.15 15.82 -9.85
C TYR A 163 10.71 15.71 -10.35
N GLY A 164 10.13 16.81 -10.87
CA GLY A 164 8.79 16.76 -11.47
C GLY A 164 8.71 15.92 -12.74
N SER A 165 9.85 15.68 -13.39
CA SER A 165 10.04 14.81 -14.56
C SER A 165 10.38 13.36 -14.19
N LEU A 166 10.46 13.00 -12.91
CA LEU A 166 10.86 11.68 -12.44
C LEU A 166 9.98 10.59 -13.07
N VAL A 167 10.63 9.64 -13.74
CA VAL A 167 10.03 8.39 -14.22
C VAL A 167 10.65 7.25 -13.42
N LEU A 168 9.82 6.54 -12.66
CA LEU A 168 10.24 5.39 -11.87
C LEU A 168 9.84 4.10 -12.57
N GLN A 169 10.82 3.24 -12.78
CA GLN A 169 10.63 1.85 -13.15
C GLN A 169 10.83 0.99 -11.90
N VAL A 170 9.79 0.25 -11.53
CA VAL A 170 9.82 -0.71 -10.42
C VAL A 170 9.70 -2.11 -11.02
N SER A 171 10.68 -2.96 -10.72
CA SER A 171 10.77 -4.34 -11.16
C SER A 171 10.82 -5.26 -9.93
N ILE A 172 9.79 -6.09 -9.78
CA ILE A 172 9.62 -7.06 -8.71
C ILE A 172 9.84 -8.45 -9.30
N ILE A 173 10.80 -9.20 -8.76
CA ILE A 173 11.39 -10.36 -9.43
C ILE A 173 11.42 -11.57 -8.50
N ALA A 174 10.91 -12.70 -8.98
CA ALA A 174 11.07 -14.02 -8.38
C ALA A 174 11.16 -15.07 -9.49
N ALA A 175 12.38 -15.38 -9.94
CA ALA A 175 12.59 -16.29 -11.06
C ALA A 175 11.85 -17.63 -10.87
N GLY A 176 11.01 -18.00 -11.84
CA GLY A 176 10.23 -19.23 -11.85
C GLY A 176 9.01 -19.26 -10.93
N ALA A 177 8.59 -18.11 -10.37
CA ALA A 177 7.41 -17.99 -9.52
C ALA A 177 6.53 -16.80 -9.93
N SER A 178 5.28 -16.79 -9.47
CA SER A 178 4.44 -15.59 -9.48
C SER A 178 4.98 -14.58 -8.47
N VAL A 179 4.84 -13.30 -8.79
CA VAL A 179 5.12 -12.20 -7.88
C VAL A 179 3.84 -11.44 -7.56
N ALA A 180 3.77 -10.89 -6.36
CA ALA A 180 2.64 -10.05 -5.94
C ALA A 180 3.09 -8.73 -5.30
N CYS A 181 2.27 -7.71 -5.46
CA CYS A 181 2.38 -6.44 -4.74
C CYS A 181 0.99 -5.99 -4.30
N GLY A 182 0.82 -5.74 -2.99
CA GLY A 182 -0.45 -5.26 -2.45
C GLY A 182 -0.62 -3.75 -2.59
N SER A 183 0.39 -2.96 -2.26
CA SER A 183 0.29 -1.52 -2.41
C SER A 183 1.61 -0.87 -2.81
N MET A 184 1.59 -0.06 -3.86
CA MET A 184 2.67 0.79 -4.31
C MET A 184 2.28 2.26 -4.12
N ILE A 185 2.75 2.84 -3.03
CA ILE A 185 2.44 4.21 -2.63
C ILE A 185 3.63 5.12 -2.94
N LEU A 186 3.40 6.12 -3.78
CA LEU A 186 4.36 7.19 -4.07
C LEU A 186 3.90 8.47 -3.41
N GLY A 187 4.83 9.27 -2.89
CA GLY A 187 4.43 10.48 -2.19
C GLY A 187 5.54 11.37 -1.67
N SER A 188 5.13 12.32 -0.85
CA SER A 188 6.03 13.21 -0.12
C SER A 188 6.20 12.71 1.32
N ALA A 189 7.42 12.32 1.69
CA ALA A 189 7.80 11.97 3.04
C ALA A 189 8.04 13.22 3.90
N TYR A 190 7.44 13.24 5.08
CA TYR A 190 7.61 14.26 6.10
C TYR A 190 8.07 13.62 7.40
N PHE A 191 9.03 14.25 8.08
CA PHE A 191 9.49 13.82 9.38
C PHE A 191 8.57 14.35 10.49
N LEU A 192 8.06 13.45 11.33
CA LEU A 192 7.14 13.79 12.43
C LEU A 192 7.88 14.00 13.77
N GLY A 193 8.94 13.23 14.01
CA GLY A 193 9.67 13.22 15.28
C GLY A 193 10.45 11.91 15.46
N GLU A 194 11.31 11.87 16.46
CA GLU A 194 12.06 10.65 16.80
C GLU A 194 11.17 9.69 17.60
N ALA A 195 11.08 8.42 17.20
CA ALA A 195 10.25 7.45 17.91
C ALA A 195 10.97 6.98 19.19
N GLU A 196 10.26 7.03 20.32
CA GLU A 196 10.74 6.49 21.59
C GLU A 196 10.68 4.95 21.57
N TYR A 197 11.65 4.30 22.22
CA TYR A 197 11.58 2.86 22.48
C TYR A 197 10.35 2.52 23.34
N GLY A 198 9.78 1.33 23.14
CA GLY A 198 8.57 0.89 23.84
C GLY A 198 7.27 1.12 23.06
N GLY A 199 7.36 1.48 21.78
CA GLY A 199 6.21 1.44 20.86
C GLY A 199 5.64 0.02 20.71
N SER A 200 4.35 -0.07 20.37
CA SER A 200 3.67 -1.34 20.14
C SER A 200 3.35 -1.57 18.66
N ALA A 201 3.43 -2.83 18.25
CA ALA A 201 2.94 -3.35 16.97
C ALA A 201 1.93 -4.46 17.27
N GLY A 202 0.81 -4.48 16.55
CA GLY A 202 -0.21 -5.51 16.73
C GLY A 202 -1.18 -5.57 15.57
N ILE A 203 -2.18 -6.45 15.70
CA ILE A 203 -3.28 -6.58 14.74
C ILE A 203 -4.61 -6.48 15.46
N GLN A 204 -5.61 -5.99 14.76
CA GLN A 204 -7.02 -6.10 15.14
C GLN A 204 -7.69 -7.07 14.18
N ASP A 205 -8.02 -8.26 14.69
CA ASP A 205 -8.72 -9.30 13.94
C ASP A 205 -10.25 -9.11 14.05
N PHE A 206 -10.93 -9.08 12.91
CA PHE A 206 -12.39 -8.93 12.84
C PHE A 206 -13.14 -10.27 12.79
N SER A 207 -12.43 -11.39 12.89
CA SER A 207 -12.96 -12.76 12.83
C SER A 207 -14.02 -13.02 13.90
N ARG A 208 -15.02 -13.85 13.56
CA ARG A 208 -16.13 -14.20 14.46
C ARG A 208 -16.10 -15.68 14.79
N LYS A 209 -16.23 -15.99 16.09
CA LYS A 209 -16.47 -17.34 16.59
C LYS A 209 -17.98 -17.52 16.74
N ASP A 210 -18.55 -18.43 15.97
CA ASP A 210 -19.98 -18.75 16.02
C ASP A 210 -20.14 -20.20 16.54
N THR A 211 -20.79 -20.35 17.70
CA THR A 211 -21.14 -21.66 18.27
C THR A 211 -22.60 -21.97 17.97
N SER A 212 -22.88 -23.09 17.29
CA SER A 212 -24.23 -23.55 17.02
C SER A 212 -24.94 -24.02 18.29
N GLU A 213 -26.26 -24.12 18.23
CA GLU A 213 -27.11 -24.65 19.32
C GLU A 213 -26.77 -26.11 19.68
N THR A 214 -26.14 -26.84 18.75
CA THR A 214 -25.61 -28.21 18.94
C THR A 214 -24.20 -28.25 19.56
N GLY A 215 -23.61 -27.10 19.91
CA GLY A 215 -22.30 -27.00 20.55
C GLY A 215 -21.10 -27.00 19.60
N VAL A 216 -21.31 -27.02 18.27
CA VAL A 216 -20.22 -26.95 17.29
C VAL A 216 -19.76 -25.51 17.15
N THR A 217 -18.49 -25.26 17.46
CA THR A 217 -17.88 -23.95 17.28
C THR A 217 -17.25 -23.87 15.89
N THR A 218 -17.69 -22.92 15.09
CA THR A 218 -17.09 -22.57 13.80
C THR A 218 -16.38 -21.23 13.91
N PHE A 219 -15.20 -21.13 13.30
CA PHE A 219 -14.49 -19.87 13.14
C PHE A 219 -14.73 -19.35 11.73
N ARG A 220 -15.25 -18.13 11.64
CA ARG A 220 -15.35 -17.38 10.38
C ARG A 220 -14.24 -16.35 10.37
N GLU A 221 -13.15 -16.71 9.73
CA GLU A 221 -12.02 -15.82 9.50
C GLU A 221 -12.48 -14.61 8.68
N ARG A 222 -12.10 -13.42 9.14
CA ARG A 222 -12.34 -12.16 8.46
C ARG A 222 -11.01 -11.43 8.32
N ARG A 223 -11.06 -10.26 7.67
CA ARG A 223 -9.90 -9.40 7.52
C ARG A 223 -9.39 -8.95 8.89
N TYR A 224 -8.15 -8.48 8.90
CA TYR A 224 -7.54 -7.84 10.06
C TYR A 224 -6.92 -6.50 9.62
N SER A 225 -6.78 -5.56 10.54
CA SER A 225 -5.97 -4.35 10.33
C SER A 225 -4.73 -4.38 11.22
N ARG A 226 -3.60 -3.86 10.73
CA ARG A 226 -2.41 -3.63 11.56
C ARG A 226 -2.63 -2.40 12.44
N ARG A 227 -2.08 -2.39 13.65
CA ARG A 227 -2.11 -1.25 14.57
C ARG A 227 -0.73 -0.99 15.13
N SER A 228 -0.38 0.28 15.29
CA SER A 228 0.79 0.68 16.08
C SER A 228 0.48 1.86 16.98
N SER A 229 1.07 1.89 18.17
CA SER A 229 1.05 3.05 19.05
C SER A 229 2.49 3.42 19.40
N GLN A 230 2.85 4.67 19.14
CA GLN A 230 4.21 5.17 19.36
C GLN A 230 4.17 6.56 19.97
N ARG A 231 5.16 6.82 20.82
CA ARG A 231 5.43 8.14 21.37
C ARG A 231 6.63 8.74 20.66
N LEU A 232 6.50 9.98 20.21
CA LEU A 232 7.51 10.67 19.43
C LEU A 232 8.06 11.87 20.20
N TRP A 233 9.36 12.09 20.10
CA TRP A 233 10.02 13.32 20.49
C TRP A 233 9.92 14.34 19.35
N VAL A 234 9.29 15.48 19.63
CA VAL A 234 9.10 16.56 18.68
C VAL A 234 9.78 17.81 19.20
N GLU A 235 10.75 18.33 18.43
CA GLU A 235 11.38 19.61 18.75
C GLU A 235 10.35 20.74 18.78
N THR A 236 10.49 21.67 19.72
CA THR A 236 9.53 22.77 19.89
C THR A 236 9.42 23.64 18.64
N GLY A 237 10.52 23.83 17.89
CA GLY A 237 10.49 24.56 16.62
C GLY A 237 9.66 23.89 15.52
N ARG A 238 9.43 22.57 15.61
CA ARG A 238 8.63 21.80 14.65
C ARG A 238 7.19 21.57 15.11
N PHE A 239 6.87 21.88 16.36
CA PHE A 239 5.55 21.66 16.96
C PHE A 239 4.39 22.11 16.05
N THR A 240 4.40 23.38 15.63
CA THR A 240 3.33 23.93 14.80
C THR A 240 3.27 23.29 13.41
N ALA A 241 4.43 22.93 12.84
CA ALA A 241 4.49 22.28 11.54
C ALA A 241 3.92 20.86 11.59
N VAL A 242 4.31 20.08 12.60
CA VAL A 242 3.81 18.71 12.83
C VAL A 242 2.31 18.72 13.12
N TYR A 243 1.84 19.62 13.99
CA TYR A 243 0.42 19.74 14.30
C TYR A 243 -0.42 20.08 13.05
N ARG A 244 0.02 21.05 12.24
CA ARG A 244 -0.67 21.41 10.98
C ARG A 244 -0.63 20.28 9.96
N LEU A 245 0.51 19.59 9.84
CA LEU A 245 0.66 18.45 8.94
C LEU A 245 -0.33 17.35 9.34
N LEU A 246 -0.27 16.84 10.57
CA LEU A 246 -1.18 15.79 11.05
C LEU A 246 -2.65 16.22 10.90
N SER A 247 -2.99 17.47 11.25
CA SER A 247 -4.33 18.01 11.05
C SER A 247 -4.78 18.00 9.58
N SER A 248 -3.87 18.22 8.63
CA SER A 248 -4.15 18.17 7.19
C SER A 248 -4.28 16.75 6.63
N LEU A 249 -3.72 15.76 7.33
CA LEU A 249 -3.80 14.35 6.97
C LEU A 249 -5.06 13.67 7.52
N ARG A 250 -5.94 14.41 8.20
CA ARG A 250 -7.21 13.90 8.73
C ARG A 250 -8.01 13.24 7.60
N ALA A 251 -8.41 11.99 7.82
CA ALA A 251 -9.17 11.18 6.86
C ALA A 251 -8.47 10.97 5.51
N THR A 252 -7.15 11.09 5.45
CA THR A 252 -6.35 10.74 4.27
C THR A 252 -5.45 9.55 4.61
N PRO A 253 -5.61 8.40 3.95
CA PRO A 253 -4.70 7.27 4.11
C PRO A 253 -3.26 7.68 3.81
N CYS A 254 -2.33 7.33 4.68
CA CYS A 254 -0.90 7.63 4.54
C CYS A 254 -0.09 6.41 4.97
N VAL A 255 1.17 6.34 4.53
CA VAL A 255 2.10 5.34 5.05
C VAL A 255 2.84 5.96 6.23
N TYR A 256 2.68 5.37 7.41
CA TYR A 256 3.42 5.75 8.62
C TYR A 256 4.59 4.80 8.78
N ILE A 257 5.79 5.37 8.95
CA ILE A 257 7.05 4.64 9.09
C ILE A 257 7.53 4.84 10.51
N GLY A 258 7.24 3.88 11.39
CA GLY A 258 7.59 3.95 12.79
C GLY A 258 9.09 3.93 13.04
N ALA A 259 9.80 3.02 12.37
CA ALA A 259 11.24 2.89 12.42
C ALA A 259 11.78 2.71 11.00
N GLU A 260 12.99 3.22 10.76
CA GLU A 260 13.65 3.14 9.45
C GLU A 260 14.47 1.85 9.28
N SER A 261 14.68 1.08 10.36
CA SER A 261 15.34 -0.22 10.26
C SER A 261 14.39 -1.26 9.66
N ASP A 262 14.94 -2.09 8.79
CA ASP A 262 14.25 -3.18 8.11
C ASP A 262 13.66 -4.22 9.08
N ASP A 263 14.30 -4.42 10.24
CA ASP A 263 13.85 -5.35 11.28
C ASP A 263 12.47 -4.98 11.88
N TYR A 264 12.05 -3.73 11.68
CA TYR A 264 10.81 -3.19 12.20
C TYR A 264 9.77 -2.96 11.09
N GLY A 265 9.81 -3.75 10.01
CA GLY A 265 8.80 -3.77 8.95
C GLY A 265 7.33 -3.69 9.43
N PRO A 266 6.93 -4.41 10.50
CA PRO A 266 5.57 -4.30 11.06
C PRO A 266 5.17 -2.92 11.59
N LEU A 267 6.12 -2.02 11.83
CA LEU A 267 5.87 -0.61 12.20
C LEU A 267 5.64 0.30 10.98
N THR A 268 5.72 -0.25 9.77
CA THR A 268 5.30 0.42 8.54
C THR A 268 3.85 0.05 8.25
N ILE A 269 2.94 1.02 8.36
CA ILE A 269 1.50 0.81 8.22
C ILE A 269 0.92 1.78 7.22
N PHE A 270 0.18 1.27 6.24
CA PHE A 270 -0.70 2.08 5.40
C PHE A 270 -2.08 2.17 6.03
N GLY A 271 -2.48 3.38 6.39
CA GLY A 271 -3.78 3.64 6.97
C GLY A 271 -3.92 5.06 7.49
N PHE A 272 -4.63 5.24 8.60
CA PHE A 272 -4.92 6.55 9.16
C PHE A 272 -4.50 6.61 10.64
N TYR A 273 -4.25 7.82 11.13
CA TYR A 273 -4.11 8.00 12.57
C TYR A 273 -5.51 8.00 13.21
N ARG A 274 -5.69 7.20 14.26
CA ARG A 274 -6.92 7.19 15.04
C ARG A 274 -6.99 8.41 15.96
N ASP A 275 -5.88 8.71 16.60
CA ASP A 275 -5.74 9.86 17.49
C ASP A 275 -4.28 10.33 17.52
N PHE A 276 -4.10 11.64 17.76
CA PHE A 276 -2.80 12.20 18.09
C PHE A 276 -2.94 13.27 19.18
N SER A 277 -2.04 13.23 20.14
CA SER A 277 -1.94 14.25 21.20
C SER A 277 -0.50 14.70 21.34
N ILE A 278 -0.30 16.01 21.51
CA ILE A 278 1.04 16.58 21.71
C ILE A 278 1.10 17.24 23.08
N ASP A 279 1.87 16.65 23.97
CA ASP A 279 2.13 17.14 25.32
C ASP A 279 3.30 18.12 25.31
N ILE A 280 3.05 19.34 25.77
CA ILE A 280 4.08 20.39 25.92
C ILE A 280 4.81 20.15 27.25
N ALA A 281 5.63 19.11 27.28
CA ALA A 281 6.29 18.65 28.50
C ALA A 281 7.57 19.45 28.85
N TYR A 282 8.31 19.92 27.84
CA TYR A 282 9.58 20.64 28.04
C TYR A 282 9.71 21.87 27.14
N PRO A 283 10.56 22.85 27.50
CA PRO A 283 10.76 24.06 26.69
C PRO A 283 11.36 23.83 25.31
N LEU A 284 12.10 22.74 25.12
CA LEU A 284 12.80 22.40 23.87
C LEU A 284 12.20 21.20 23.16
N MET A 285 11.45 20.34 23.88
CA MET A 285 10.93 19.07 23.39
C MET A 285 9.49 18.86 23.85
N ASN A 286 8.66 18.39 22.94
CA ASN A 286 7.28 17.98 23.19
C ASN A 286 7.15 16.49 22.89
N PHE A 287 6.19 15.83 23.54
CA PHE A 287 5.88 14.44 23.23
C PHE A 287 4.64 14.36 22.37
N CYS A 288 4.70 13.63 21.26
CA CYS A 288 3.53 13.34 20.45
C CYS A 288 3.18 11.86 20.60
N ASN A 289 2.03 11.55 21.19
CA ASN A 289 1.48 10.19 21.17
C ASN A 289 0.68 10.04 19.89
N LEU A 290 0.98 9.00 19.11
CA LEU A 290 0.34 8.71 17.84
C LEU A 290 -0.15 7.27 17.82
N GLU A 291 -1.45 7.11 17.59
CA GLU A 291 -2.07 5.81 17.35
C GLU A 291 -2.44 5.67 15.88
N ILE A 292 -1.93 4.64 15.23
CA ILE A 292 -2.12 4.37 13.80
C ILE A 292 -2.91 3.07 13.64
N GLU A 293 -3.90 3.11 12.76
CA GLU A 293 -4.71 1.97 12.36
C GLU A 293 -4.62 1.78 10.85
N GLY A 294 -4.30 0.56 10.44
CA GLY A 294 -4.18 0.15 9.05
C GLY A 294 -5.55 0.02 8.39
N LEU A 295 -5.57 0.16 7.07
CA LEU A 295 -6.76 -0.17 6.28
C LEU A 295 -6.89 -1.68 6.10
N THR A 296 -8.10 -2.11 5.73
CA THR A 296 -8.45 -3.52 5.49
C THR A 296 -8.72 -3.81 4.02
#